data_AF-A0A173RH78-F1
#
_entry.id   AF-A0A173RH78-F1
#
_cell.length_a   1.000
_cell.length_b   1.000
_cell.length_c   1.000
_cell.angle_alpha   90.00
_cell.angle_beta   90.00
_cell.angle_gamma   90.00
#
_symmetry.space_group_name_H-M   'P 1'
#
loop_
_entity.id
_entity.type
_entity.pdbx_description
1 polymer ?
#
loop_
_entity_poly.entity_id
_entity_poly.type
_entity_poly.pdbx_seq_one_letter_code
_entity_poly.pdbx_strand_id
1 'polypeptide(L)'
;MGKKNPFVFTIGFDKSDPDHVYVTELLNTTEKKAKLIVAAILAYTGRTDETGNGSISMEPDMLRPMMQQIIREEVRKVLEGQDVSKINREMPTEVDLMEEEPLRMDQTMRQNVVDAISAFRRA
;
A
#
# COMPACT_ATOMS: atom_id res chain seq x y z
N MET A 1 -26.83 -0.70 42.99
CA MET A 1 -26.65 -0.64 41.52
C MET A 1 -26.08 -1.97 41.06
N GLY A 2 -26.78 -2.70 40.20
CA GLY A 2 -26.32 -4.01 39.70
C GLY A 2 -25.12 -3.85 38.74
N LYS A 3 -24.12 -4.73 38.87
CA LYS A 3 -22.96 -4.77 37.96
C LYS A 3 -23.46 -5.09 36.55
N LYS A 4 -23.24 -4.19 35.58
CA LYS A 4 -23.55 -4.45 34.17
C LYS A 4 -22.62 -5.55 33.65
N ASN A 5 -23.16 -6.48 32.86
CA ASN A 5 -22.35 -7.52 32.22
C ASN A 5 -21.46 -6.87 31.13
N PRO A 6 -20.12 -6.95 31.23
CA PRO A 6 -19.23 -6.33 30.26
C PRO A 6 -19.27 -6.98 28.87
N PHE A 7 -19.81 -8.20 28.74
CA PHE A 7 -19.91 -8.93 27.48
C PHE A 7 -21.17 -8.61 26.67
N VAL A 8 -22.02 -7.71 27.17
CA VAL A 8 -23.27 -7.33 26.51
C VAL A 8 -23.23 -5.84 26.19
N PHE A 9 -23.22 -5.54 24.89
CA PHE A 9 -23.28 -4.19 24.35
C PHE A 9 -24.18 -4.17 23.10
N THR A 10 -24.66 -2.98 22.73
CA THR A 10 -25.54 -2.75 21.58
C THR A 10 -24.76 -2.03 20.49
N ILE A 11 -24.89 -2.50 19.25
CA ILE A 11 -24.30 -1.87 18.06
C ILE A 11 -25.46 -1.31 17.22
N GLY A 12 -25.43 -0.03 16.90
CA GLY A 12 -26.39 0.60 15.98
C GLY A 12 -25.80 0.73 14.59
N PHE A 13 -26.54 0.30 13.56
CA PHE A 13 -26.17 0.48 12.15
C PHE A 13 -26.90 1.68 11.56
N ASP A 14 -26.19 2.48 10.76
CA ASP A 14 -26.78 3.59 10.02
C ASP A 14 -27.46 3.06 8.76
N LYS A 15 -28.75 3.35 8.60
CA LYS A 15 -29.54 2.94 7.43
C LYS A 15 -29.24 3.77 6.17
N SER A 16 -28.58 4.91 6.31
CA SER A 16 -28.22 5.78 5.20
C SER A 16 -26.90 5.39 4.53
N ASP A 17 -26.07 4.61 5.23
CA ASP A 17 -24.82 4.09 4.73
C ASP A 17 -25.04 2.72 4.04
N PRO A 18 -24.72 2.58 2.74
CA PRO A 18 -24.93 1.33 2.00
C PRO A 18 -24.10 0.16 2.53
N ASP A 19 -22.91 0.41 3.09
CA ASP A 19 -22.05 -0.64 3.65
C ASP A 19 -22.65 -1.17 4.95
N HIS A 20 -23.21 -0.27 5.79
CA HIS A 20 -23.93 -0.67 6.99
C HIS A 20 -25.18 -1.49 6.67
N VAL A 21 -25.94 -1.11 5.63
CA VAL A 21 -27.11 -1.87 5.16
C VAL A 21 -26.69 -3.28 4.72
N TYR A 22 -25.68 -3.38 3.85
CA TYR A 22 -25.17 -4.65 3.35
C TYR A 22 -24.70 -5.58 4.49
N VAL A 23 -23.86 -5.05 5.41
CA VAL A 23 -23.36 -5.83 6.55
C VAL A 23 -24.50 -6.28 7.46
N THR A 24 -25.51 -5.42 7.67
CA THR A 24 -26.68 -5.77 8.50
C THR A 24 -27.50 -6.89 7.87
N GLU A 25 -27.73 -6.85 6.56
CA GLU A 25 -28.42 -7.93 5.83
C GLU A 25 -27.65 -9.26 5.93
N LEU A 26 -26.33 -9.22 5.75
CA LEU A 26 -25.47 -10.39 5.89
C LEU A 26 -25.49 -10.97 7.31
N LEU A 27 -25.42 -10.13 8.34
CA LEU A 27 -25.50 -10.58 9.72
C LEU A 27 -26.87 -11.20 10.01
N ASN A 28 -27.95 -10.64 9.46
CA ASN A 28 -29.31 -11.15 9.68
C ASN A 28 -29.53 -12.54 9.10
N THR A 29 -28.91 -12.89 7.97
CA THR A 29 -28.99 -14.25 7.39
C THR A 29 -28.14 -15.28 8.13
N THR A 30 -27.19 -14.84 8.96
CA THR A 30 -26.25 -15.73 9.67
C THR A 30 -26.80 -16.15 11.05
N GLU A 31 -26.78 -17.45 11.36
CA GLU A 31 -27.21 -17.96 12.67
C GLU A 31 -26.30 -17.50 13.82
N LYS A 32 -24.98 -17.48 13.62
CA LYS A 32 -23.97 -17.18 14.64
C LYS A 32 -23.30 -15.82 14.44
N LYS A 33 -24.09 -14.73 14.48
CA LYS A 33 -23.64 -13.33 14.31
C LYS A 33 -22.42 -12.96 15.15
N ALA A 34 -22.47 -13.28 16.44
CA ALA A 34 -21.37 -12.97 17.36
C ALA A 34 -20.06 -13.66 16.96
N LYS A 35 -20.11 -14.91 16.49
CA LYS A 35 -18.92 -15.64 16.04
C LYS A 35 -18.33 -15.02 14.77
N LEU A 36 -19.17 -14.59 13.84
CA LEU A 36 -18.73 -13.92 12.62
C LEU A 36 -18.05 -12.58 12.94
N ILE A 37 -18.66 -11.77 13.82
CA ILE A 37 -18.09 -10.48 14.25
C ILE A 37 -16.73 -10.69 14.92
N VAL A 38 -16.62 -11.69 15.81
CA VAL A 38 -15.34 -12.04 16.45
C VAL A 38 -14.29 -12.43 15.41
N ALA A 39 -14.63 -13.33 14.47
CA ALA A 39 -13.71 -13.77 13.43
C ALA A 39 -13.23 -12.60 12.56
N ALA A 40 -14.13 -11.71 12.15
CA ALA A 40 -13.79 -10.52 11.35
C ALA A 40 -12.84 -9.58 12.10
N ILE A 41 -13.07 -9.32 13.40
CA ILE A 41 -12.19 -8.47 14.21
C ILE A 41 -10.82 -9.13 14.42
N LEU A 42 -10.77 -10.43 14.68
CA LEU A 42 -9.49 -11.16 14.82
C LEU A 42 -8.69 -11.13 13.51
N ALA A 43 -9.36 -11.32 12.37
CA ALA A 43 -8.75 -11.19 11.05
C ALA A 43 -8.22 -9.78 10.80
N TYR A 44 -9.04 -8.75 11.06
CA TYR A 44 -8.65 -7.35 10.86
C TYR A 44 -7.48 -6.92 11.77
N THR A 45 -7.43 -7.44 12.99
CA THR A 45 -6.38 -7.10 13.98
C THR A 45 -5.14 -7.98 13.88
N GLY A 46 -5.10 -8.94 12.96
CA GLY A 46 -3.98 -9.89 12.80
C GLY A 46 -3.83 -10.86 13.98
N ARG A 47 -4.90 -11.06 14.76
CA ARG A 47 -4.96 -12.02 15.88
C ARG A 47 -5.73 -13.28 15.49
N THR A 48 -5.64 -13.69 14.23
CA THR A 48 -6.21 -14.98 13.81
C THR A 48 -5.49 -16.09 14.55
N ASP A 49 -6.26 -16.94 15.21
CA ASP A 49 -5.78 -18.25 15.58
C ASP A 49 -5.38 -18.98 14.29
N GLU A 50 -4.20 -19.60 14.30
CA GLU A 50 -3.62 -20.43 13.24
C GLU A 50 -4.54 -21.58 12.76
N THR A 51 -5.71 -21.76 13.40
CA THR A 51 -6.68 -22.82 13.15
C THR A 51 -7.99 -22.32 12.50
N GLY A 52 -8.17 -21.00 12.31
CA GLY A 52 -9.37 -20.41 11.72
C GLY A 52 -9.17 -20.06 10.25
N ASN A 53 -9.69 -20.89 9.33
CA ASN A 53 -9.76 -20.70 7.88
C ASN A 53 -10.18 -19.27 7.43
N GLY A 54 -9.25 -18.33 7.42
CA GLY A 54 -9.50 -16.94 7.08
C GLY A 54 -8.24 -16.11 6.86
N SER A 55 -7.11 -16.48 7.46
CA SER A 55 -5.81 -16.06 6.96
C SER A 55 -5.46 -16.93 5.76
N ILE A 56 -5.37 -16.34 4.57
CA ILE A 56 -4.40 -16.83 3.59
C ILE A 56 -3.05 -16.57 4.25
N SER A 57 -2.62 -17.49 5.13
CA SER A 57 -1.25 -17.51 5.60
C SER A 57 -0.44 -17.87 4.37
N MET A 58 -0.05 -16.84 3.62
CA MET A 58 0.95 -16.96 2.57
C MET A 58 2.22 -17.35 3.29
N GLU A 59 2.42 -18.66 3.49
CA GLU A 59 3.65 -19.17 4.07
C GLU A 59 4.81 -18.61 3.21
N PRO A 60 5.88 -18.06 3.82
CA PRO A 60 6.99 -17.46 3.06
C PRO A 60 7.55 -18.38 1.97
N ASP A 61 7.42 -19.70 2.19
CA ASP A 61 7.83 -20.77 1.29
C ASP A 61 7.02 -20.82 -0.01
N MET A 62 5.74 -20.42 0.01
CA MET A 62 4.90 -20.36 -1.18
C MET A 62 5.36 -19.29 -2.18
N LEU A 63 6.03 -18.24 -1.70
CA LEU A 63 6.57 -17.17 -2.54
C LEU A 63 7.98 -17.46 -3.05
N ARG A 64 8.71 -18.42 -2.45
CA ARG A 64 10.07 -18.80 -2.89
C ARG A 64 10.16 -19.12 -4.38
N PRO A 65 9.29 -19.95 -5.00
CA PRO A 65 9.41 -20.25 -6.43
C PRO A 65 9.24 -19.00 -7.30
N MET A 66 8.30 -18.11 -6.95
CA MET A 66 8.08 -16.85 -7.65
C MET A 66 9.29 -15.92 -7.52
N MET A 67 9.81 -15.72 -6.31
CA MET A 67 11.00 -14.89 -6.08
C MET A 67 12.24 -15.46 -6.78
N GLN A 68 12.43 -16.78 -6.77
CA GLN A 68 13.53 -17.42 -7.50
C GLN A 68 13.40 -17.22 -9.01
N GLN A 69 12.19 -17.26 -9.55
CA GLN A 69 11.95 -16.96 -10.95
C GLN A 69 12.31 -15.50 -11.26
N ILE A 70 11.80 -14.54 -10.48
CA ILE A 70 12.11 -13.11 -10.64
C ILE A 70 13.62 -12.87 -10.59
N ILE A 71 14.33 -13.43 -9.60
CA ILE A 71 15.79 -13.30 -9.47
C ILE A 71 16.51 -13.91 -10.68
N ARG A 72 16.12 -15.10 -11.14
CA ARG A 72 16.71 -15.73 -12.33
C ARG A 72 16.50 -14.89 -13.58
N GLU A 73 15.31 -14.33 -13.75
CA GLU A 73 15.03 -13.46 -14.89
C GLU A 73 15.85 -12.17 -14.83
N GLU A 74 15.96 -11.56 -13.65
CA GLU A 74 16.71 -10.30 -13.49
C GLU A 74 18.22 -10.50 -13.68
N VAL A 75 18.78 -11.59 -13.12
CA VAL A 75 20.18 -11.97 -13.33
C VAL A 75 20.45 -12.24 -14.81
N ARG A 76 19.55 -12.96 -15.50
CA ARG A 76 19.67 -13.22 -16.94
C ARG A 76 19.67 -11.93 -17.77
N LYS A 77 18.79 -10.96 -17.49
CA LYS A 77 18.79 -9.66 -18.20
C LYS A 77 20.12 -8.92 -18.06
N VAL A 78 20.70 -8.93 -16.85
CA VAL A 78 22.01 -8.30 -16.60
C VAL A 78 23.14 -9.00 -17.36
N LEU A 79 23.15 -10.33 -17.38
CA LEU A 79 24.14 -11.14 -18.11
C LEU A 79 24.02 -11.04 -19.64
N GLU A 80 22.81 -10.89 -20.15
CA GLU A 80 22.52 -10.71 -21.58
C GLU A 80 22.74 -9.26 -22.05
N GLY A 81 23.20 -8.36 -21.17
CA GLY A 81 23.44 -6.94 -21.50
C GLY A 81 22.17 -6.18 -21.87
N GLN A 82 20.99 -6.68 -21.50
CA GLN A 82 19.73 -5.97 -21.67
C GLN A 82 19.66 -4.86 -20.64
N ASP A 83 19.87 -3.64 -21.12
CA ASP A 83 19.65 -2.40 -20.37
C ASP A 83 18.21 -2.38 -19.81
N VAL A 84 18.09 -2.36 -18.48
CA VAL A 84 16.81 -2.42 -17.74
C VAL A 84 15.98 -1.12 -17.93
N SER A 85 16.48 -0.16 -18.70
CA SER A 85 15.82 1.12 -19.00
C SER A 85 14.54 1.06 -19.84
N LYS A 86 14.04 -0.12 -20.27
CA LYS A 86 12.85 -0.21 -21.15
C LYS A 86 11.53 -0.60 -20.52
N ILE A 87 11.44 -0.86 -19.21
CA ILE A 87 10.18 -1.31 -18.56
C ILE A 87 9.30 -0.13 -18.09
N ASN A 88 9.35 1.03 -18.75
CA ASN A 88 8.36 2.07 -18.48
C ASN A 88 8.14 3.01 -19.67
N ARG A 89 7.32 2.59 -20.65
CA ARG A 89 6.67 3.52 -21.58
C ARG A 89 5.49 2.91 -22.34
N GLU A 90 4.45 2.50 -21.60
CA GLU A 90 3.08 2.75 -22.08
C GLU A 90 2.52 3.90 -21.25
N MET A 91 2.85 5.12 -21.68
CA MET A 91 2.10 6.32 -21.35
C MET A 91 1.84 7.02 -22.69
N PRO A 92 0.56 7.23 -23.06
CA PRO A 92 0.21 7.87 -24.31
C PRO A 92 0.47 9.38 -24.26
N THR A 93 0.57 9.96 -25.46
CA THR A 93 0.62 11.39 -25.81
C THR A 93 2.01 11.99 -25.93
N GLU A 94 2.43 12.16 -27.18
CA GLU A 94 3.43 13.13 -27.60
C GLU A 94 3.02 14.51 -27.07
N VAL A 95 3.74 15.00 -26.06
CA VAL A 95 3.80 16.43 -25.78
C VAL A 95 4.97 16.97 -26.57
N ASP A 96 4.66 17.77 -27.60
CA ASP A 96 5.59 18.56 -28.38
C ASP A 96 6.35 19.50 -27.42
N LEU A 97 7.56 19.09 -27.03
CA LEU A 97 8.48 19.90 -26.25
C LEU A 97 9.24 20.76 -27.25
N MET A 98 8.75 21.98 -27.46
CA MET A 98 9.52 23.06 -28.09
C MET A 98 10.92 23.11 -27.46
N GLU A 99 11.94 23.26 -28.30
CA GLU A 99 13.36 23.29 -27.96
C GLU A 99 13.63 24.10 -26.66
N GLU A 100 14.20 23.46 -25.64
CA GLU A 100 14.72 24.19 -24.47
C GLU A 100 15.85 25.11 -24.94
N GLU A 101 15.61 26.42 -24.93
CA GLU A 101 16.72 27.37 -24.91
C GLU A 101 17.54 27.12 -23.62
N PRO A 102 18.88 27.00 -23.71
CA PRO A 102 19.70 26.82 -22.53
C PRO A 102 19.52 28.01 -21.60
N LEU A 103 19.01 27.74 -20.38
CA LEU A 103 18.81 28.76 -19.34
C LEU A 103 20.10 29.56 -19.15
N ARG A 104 20.08 30.82 -19.60
CA ARG A 104 21.19 31.75 -19.40
C ARG A 104 21.23 32.13 -17.93
N MET A 105 22.00 31.38 -17.14
CA MET A 105 22.26 31.73 -15.75
C MET A 105 23.08 33.01 -15.68
N ASP A 106 22.42 34.11 -15.29
CA ASP A 106 23.02 35.42 -15.05
C ASP A 106 24.02 35.38 -13.88
N GLN A 107 25.03 36.26 -13.94
CA GLN A 107 26.14 36.33 -12.99
C GLN A 107 25.65 36.48 -11.54
N THR A 108 24.57 37.25 -11.34
CA THR A 108 23.99 37.54 -10.03
C THR A 108 23.36 36.29 -9.40
N MET A 109 22.71 35.47 -10.21
CA MET A 109 22.08 34.22 -9.77
C MET A 109 23.14 33.20 -9.35
N ARG A 110 24.28 33.15 -10.04
CA ARG A 110 25.43 32.32 -9.65
C ARG A 110 26.03 32.78 -8.32
N GLN A 111 26.16 34.08 -8.12
CA GLN A 111 26.75 34.62 -6.88
C GLN A 111 25.88 34.27 -5.66
N ASN A 112 24.55 34.40 -5.78
CA ASN A 112 23.63 34.04 -4.70
C ASN A 112 23.71 32.54 -4.33
N VAL A 113 23.87 31.66 -5.32
CA VAL A 113 24.03 30.22 -5.08
C VAL A 113 25.35 29.93 -4.37
N VAL A 114 26.44 30.56 -4.79
CA VAL A 114 27.76 30.40 -4.15
C VAL A 114 27.73 30.90 -2.71
N ASP A 115 27.12 32.06 -2.47
CA ASP A 115 27.03 32.64 -1.13
C ASP A 115 26.20 31.75 -0.20
N ALA A 116 25.05 31.22 -0.67
CA ALA A 116 24.24 30.28 0.08
C ALA A 116 25.02 29.01 0.45
N ILE A 117 25.75 28.42 -0.50
CA ILE A 117 26.58 27.23 -0.25
C ILE A 117 27.71 27.54 0.74
N SER A 118 28.31 28.73 0.64
CA SER A 118 29.38 29.16 1.53
C SER A 118 28.91 29.33 2.98
N ALA A 119 27.66 29.78 3.19
CA ALA A 119 27.04 29.91 4.50
C ALA A 119 26.87 28.55 5.20
N PHE A 120 26.47 27.51 4.47
CA PHE A 120 26.37 26.15 5.02
C PHE A 120 27.72 25.57 5.45
N ARG A 121 28.81 25.95 4.78
CA ARG A 121 30.15 25.46 5.12
C ARG A 121 30.75 26.13 6.37
N ARG A 122 30.20 27.26 6.80
CA ARG A 122 30.67 28.02 7.97
C ARG A 122 29.84 27.80 9.24
N ALA A 123 28.79 26.96 9.18
CA ALA A 123 28.00 26.53 10.32
C ALA A 123 28.60 25.27 10.98
#